data_AF-X1SDF6-F1
#
_entry.id   AF-X1SDF6-F1
#
_cell.length_a   1.000
_cell.length_b   1.000
_cell.length_c   1.000
_cell.angle_alpha   90.00
_cell.angle_beta   90.00
_cell.angle_gamma   90.00
#
_symmetry.space_group_name_H-M   'P 1'
#
loop_
_entity.id
_entity.type
_entity.pdbx_description
1 polymer ?
#
loop_
_entity_poly.entity_id
_entity_poly.type
_entity_poly.pdbx_seq_one_letter_code
_entity_poly.pdbx_strand_id
1 'polypeptide(L)'
;MHKPLRDLIGIIHFTENVSTKIHGVVDKTEIYRIIKEEFAKSKRYTASILLLNDDGSKLRIAETSLTPGELKAGEKASGMR
;
A
#
# COMPACT_ATOMS: atom_id res chain seq x y z
N MET A 1 -1.78 2.82 28.11
CA MET A 1 -1.04 3.38 26.96
C MET A 1 -1.97 4.28 26.14
N HIS A 2 -1.56 5.48 25.74
CA HIS A 2 -2.42 6.38 24.95
C HIS A 2 -2.69 5.81 23.54
N LYS A 3 -3.88 6.07 22.99
CA LYS A 3 -4.31 5.54 21.67
C LYS A 3 -3.31 5.87 20.54
N PRO A 4 -2.81 7.12 20.39
CA PRO A 4 -1.82 7.43 19.36
C PRO A 4 -0.54 6.59 19.44
N LEU A 5 -0.03 6.34 20.65
CA LEU A 5 1.17 5.53 20.84
C LEU A 5 0.92 4.05 20.50
N ARG A 6 -0.25 3.50 20.85
CA ARG A 6 -0.66 2.15 20.42
C ARG A 6 -0.76 2.03 18.91
N ASP A 7 -1.35 3.03 18.26
CA ASP A 7 -1.56 3.01 16.81
C ASP A 7 -0.20 3.12 16.08
N LEU A 8 0.72 3.95 16.59
CA LEU A 8 2.09 4.03 16.09
C LEU A 8 2.84 2.69 16.23
N ILE A 9 2.81 2.08 17.41
CA ILE A 9 3.42 0.76 17.64
C ILE A 9 2.79 -0.29 16.71
N GLY A 10 1.48 -0.22 16.49
CA GLY A 10 0.77 -1.12 15.59
C GLY A 10 1.22 -1.03 14.14
N ILE A 11 1.46 0.16 13.59
CA ILE A 11 1.95 0.30 12.21
C ILE A 11 3.44 -0.10 12.10
N ILE A 12 4.25 0.16 13.13
CA ILE A 12 5.67 -0.26 13.16
C ILE A 12 5.77 -1.78 13.05
N HIS A 13 5.10 -2.53 13.92
CA HIS A 13 5.16 -4.00 13.86
C HIS A 13 4.53 -4.58 12.58
N PHE A 14 3.46 -3.96 12.08
CA PHE A 14 2.86 -4.40 10.82
C PHE A 14 3.83 -4.24 9.65
N THR A 15 4.47 -3.07 9.53
CA THR A 15 5.43 -2.79 8.45
C THR A 15 6.71 -3.60 8.59
N GLU A 16 7.17 -3.89 9.81
CA GLU A 16 8.25 -4.84 10.09
C GLU A 16 7.93 -6.25 9.56
N ASN A 17 6.72 -6.76 9.83
CA ASN A 17 6.27 -8.06 9.33
C ASN A 17 6.09 -8.09 7.80
N VAL A 18 5.63 -7.00 7.19
CA VAL A 18 5.60 -6.92 5.71
C VAL A 18 7.02 -6.92 5.14
N SER A 19 7.95 -6.21 5.79
CA SER A 19 9.35 -6.11 5.36
C SER A 19 10.05 -7.48 5.40
N THR A 20 9.81 -8.28 6.43
CA THR A 20 10.36 -9.65 6.51
C THR A 20 9.78 -10.58 5.45
N LYS A 21 8.51 -10.40 5.02
CA LYS A 21 7.89 -11.20 3.96
C LYS A 21 8.44 -10.91 2.56
N ILE A 22 8.85 -9.66 2.29
CA ILE A 22 9.45 -9.28 1.01
C ILE A 22 10.97 -9.46 0.99
N HIS A 23 11.59 -9.74 2.14
CA HIS A 23 13.03 -9.91 2.25
C HIS A 23 13.52 -11.05 1.35
N GLY A 24 14.47 -10.76 0.46
CA GLY A 24 15.04 -11.73 -0.48
C GLY A 24 14.20 -11.99 -1.73
N VAL A 25 13.02 -11.39 -1.87
CA VAL A 25 12.22 -11.45 -3.10
C VAL A 25 12.86 -10.52 -4.14
N VAL A 26 13.22 -11.06 -5.30
CA VAL A 26 13.89 -10.30 -6.38
C VAL A 26 12.93 -9.78 -7.44
N ASP A 27 11.79 -10.45 -7.62
CA ASP A 27 10.79 -10.00 -8.58
C ASP A 27 9.95 -8.86 -8.00
N LYS A 28 10.00 -7.72 -8.69
CA LYS A 28 9.25 -6.51 -8.35
C LYS A 28 7.73 -6.74 -8.36
N THR A 29 7.23 -7.54 -9.29
CA THR A 29 5.78 -7.82 -9.37
C THR A 29 5.32 -8.61 -8.16
N GLU A 30 6.10 -9.61 -7.75
CA GLU A 30 5.85 -10.39 -6.54
C GLU A 30 5.93 -9.55 -5.25
N ILE A 31 6.90 -8.64 -5.14
CA ILE A 31 6.96 -7.69 -4.01
C ILE A 31 5.65 -6.89 -3.92
N TYR A 32 5.15 -6.37 -5.03
CA TYR A 32 3.93 -5.57 -5.05
C TYR A 32 2.70 -6.38 -4.67
N ARG A 33 2.62 -7.62 -5.15
CA ARG A 33 1.54 -8.54 -4.79
C ARG A 33 1.54 -8.83 -3.28
N ILE A 34 2.69 -9.15 -2.70
CA ILE A 34 2.83 -9.41 -1.26
C ILE A 34 2.38 -8.19 -0.45
N ILE A 35 2.87 -7.00 -0.78
CA ILE A 35 2.48 -5.76 -0.11
C ILE A 35 0.96 -5.57 -0.19
N LYS A 36 0.38 -5.63 -1.39
CA LYS A 36 -1.09 -5.49 -1.56
C LYS A 36 -1.85 -6.45 -0.65
N GLU A 37 -1.48 -7.73 -0.68
CA GLU A 37 -2.20 -8.77 0.05
C GLU A 37 -2.13 -8.59 1.56
N GLU A 38 -0.96 -8.24 2.11
CA GLU A 38 -0.81 -8.04 3.55
C GLU A 38 -1.62 -6.82 4.02
N PHE A 39 -1.62 -5.73 3.25
CA PHE A 39 -2.45 -4.56 3.57
C PHE A 39 -3.95 -4.87 3.44
N ALA A 40 -4.37 -5.58 2.39
CA ALA A 40 -5.76 -6.01 2.23
C ALA A 40 -6.22 -6.93 3.37
N LYS A 41 -5.36 -7.87 3.82
CA LYS A 41 -5.63 -8.78 4.94
C LYS A 41 -5.68 -8.05 6.28
N SER A 42 -4.94 -6.94 6.43
CA SER A 42 -4.88 -6.20 7.70
C SER A 42 -6.22 -5.63 8.14
N LYS A 43 -7.13 -5.32 7.19
CA LYS A 43 -8.41 -4.62 7.41
C LYS A 43 -8.30 -3.30 8.20
N ARG A 44 -7.08 -2.77 8.35
CA ARG A 44 -6.76 -1.62 9.20
C ARG A 44 -5.96 -0.57 8.47
N TYR A 45 -5.08 -1.01 7.57
CA TYR A 45 -4.24 -0.14 6.76
C TYR A 45 -4.54 -0.38 5.29
N THR A 46 -4.47 0.67 4.50
CA THR A 46 -4.54 0.61 3.04
C THR A 46 -3.20 1.00 2.44
N ALA A 47 -2.86 0.41 1.30
CA ALA A 47 -1.68 0.78 0.53
C ALA A 47 -2.00 0.85 -0.95
N SER A 48 -1.35 1.79 -1.62
CA SER A 48 -1.29 1.86 -3.08
C SER A 48 0.16 2.10 -3.48
N ILE A 49 0.66 1.34 -4.44
CA ILE A 49 2.01 1.48 -4.97
C ILE A 49 1.89 2.28 -6.27
N LEU A 50 2.39 3.50 -6.25
CA LEU A 50 2.42 4.37 -7.43
C LEU A 50 3.82 4.36 -8.04
N LEU A 51 3.89 4.20 -9.36
CA LEU A 51 5.12 4.27 -10.12
C LEU A 51 5.09 5.48 -11.02
N LEU A 52 6.07 6.34 -10.81
CA LEU A 52 6.37 7.43 -11.71
C LEU A 52 7.22 6.90 -12.86
N ASN A 53 6.91 7.31 -14.08
CA ASN A 53 7.78 7.05 -15.23
C ASN A 53 9.06 7.90 -15.15
N ASP A 54 10.05 7.53 -15.95
CA ASP A 54 11.41 8.11 -15.86
C ASP A 54 11.44 9.63 -16.10
N ASP A 55 10.54 10.15 -16.95
CA ASP A 55 10.44 11.58 -17.25
C ASP A 55 9.59 12.38 -16.22
N GLY A 56 9.03 11.71 -15.21
CA GLY A 56 8.24 12.34 -14.17
C GLY A 56 6.83 12.81 -14.56
N SER A 57 6.41 12.58 -15.81
CA SER A 57 5.14 13.13 -16.34
C SER A 57 3.91 12.26 -16.06
N LYS A 58 4.09 10.97 -15.75
CA LYS A 58 3.00 10.01 -15.58
C LYS A 58 3.19 9.12 -14.36
N LEU A 59 2.14 9.09 -13.53
CA LEU A 59 1.99 8.12 -12.44
C LEU A 59 1.08 6.99 -12.90
N ARG A 60 1.45 5.74 -12.61
CA ARG A 60 0.57 4.57 -12.72
C ARG A 60 0.44 3.88 -11.37
N ILE A 61 -0.75 3.38 -11.07
CA ILE A 61 -0.97 2.50 -9.91
C ILE A 61 -0.49 1.11 -10.32
N ALA A 62 0.54 0.60 -9.67
CA ALA A 62 1.06 -0.76 -9.91
C ALA A 62 0.21 -1.80 -9.20
N GLU A 63 -0.11 -1.57 -7.93
CA GLU A 63 -0.99 -2.40 -7.12
C GLU A 63 -1.68 -1.52 -6.07
N THR A 64 -2.88 -1.92 -5.62
CA THR A 64 -3.58 -1.27 -4.51
C THR A 64 -4.34 -2.30 -3.69
N SER A 65 -4.36 -2.13 -2.38
CA SER A 65 -5.18 -2.94 -1.47
C SER A 65 -6.63 -2.44 -1.38
N LEU A 66 -6.92 -1.29 -2.00
CA LEU A 66 -8.27 -0.74 -2.07
C LEU A 66 -9.14 -1.61 -2.99
N THR A 67 -10.39 -1.77 -2.61
CA THR A 67 -11.39 -2.35 -3.51
C THR A 67 -11.61 -1.42 -4.71
N PRO A 68 -12.08 -1.94 -5.86
CA PRO A 68 -12.40 -1.11 -7.02
C PRO A 68 -13.39 0.04 -6.72
N GLY A 69 -14.30 -0.16 -5.75
CA GLY A 69 -15.22 0.88 -5.30
C GLY A 69 -14.54 2.01 -4.55
N GLU A 70 -13.63 1.67 -3.62
CA GLU A 70 -12.86 2.65 -2.84
C GLU A 70 -11.88 3.43 -3.72
N LEU A 71 -11.25 2.75 -4.69
CA LEU A 71 -10.36 3.40 -5.65
C LEU A 71 -11.10 4.47 -6.46
N LYS A 72 -12.26 4.12 -7.05
CA LYS A 72 -13.11 5.07 -7.80
C LYS A 72 -13.59 6.23 -6.94
N ALA A 73 -13.92 5.98 -5.68
CA ALA A 73 -14.30 7.03 -4.75
C ALA A 73 -13.13 7.99 -4.47
N GLY A 74 -11.92 7.45 -4.29
CA GLY A 74 -10.68 8.23 -4.12
C GLY A 74 -10.32 9.07 -5.35
N GLU A 75 -10.39 8.49 -6.54
CA GLU A 75 -10.19 9.19 -7.83
C GLU A 75 -11.16 10.37 -7.95
N LYS A 76 -12.46 10.12 -7.75
CA LYS A 76 -13.49 11.17 -7.79
C LYS A 76 -13.26 12.28 -6.77
N ALA A 77 -12.85 11.94 -5.54
CA ALA A 77 -12.63 12.92 -4.47
C ALA A 77 -11.38 13.77 -4.70
N SER A 78 -10.37 13.24 -5.40
CA SER A 78 -9.11 13.93 -5.71
C SER A 78 -9.13 14.69 -7.05
N GLY A 79 -10.20 14.56 -7.83
CA GLY A 79 -10.29 15.14 -9.18
C GLY A 79 -9.45 14.41 -10.23
N MET A 80 -8.88 13.25 -9.88
CA MET A 80 -8.20 12.36 -10.82
C MET A 80 -9.27 11.56 -11.59
N ARG A 81 -9.14 11.50 -12.92
CA ARG A 81 -10.09 10.85 -13.81
C ARG A 81 -9.35 10.08 -14.90
#